data_AF-A0A640KSF7-F1
#
_entry.id   AF-A0A640KSF7-F1
#
_cell.length_a   1.000
_cell.length_b   1.000
_cell.length_c   1.000
_cell.angle_alpha   90.00
_cell.angle_beta   90.00
_cell.angle_gamma   90.00
#
_symmetry.space_group_name_H-M   'P 1'
#
loop_
_entity.id
_entity.type
_entity.pdbx_description
1 polymer ?
#
loop_
_entity_poly.entity_id
_entity_poly.type
_entity_poly.pdbx_seq_one_letter_code
_entity_poly.pdbx_strand_id
1 'polypeptide(L)'
;MRSRRRTSGCVEGPASVASSRVLSPSSSSSAHPRAGASLLQDEVLQPSRKELDLSNAEMCDAYAMRLLQEATEEEECRQPHWRARCSSSILVALLIWATIGLVVYVRLGSSTFRPLATLPATSVETPLSQLPESCRGHSCPQGGQREPFGAVLGVHDGVFAYSNCNSVTCISSLEYQIAIPIPSGTRMAQEAPRSMTHLMTTGMKWQCVEYARRYWMLRGTPVPAFFGAVEGAADIWDSVTHVTFLDNITTAPLLKFRNGARLSYGGSAPRVGDLLIYPRDTNGSFPYGHVAVVVGVEMTTNAEADDSYVDTEAASPKPRLRHGLVYVAEQNWDSVTWPNPYHNYSRSLPLAVLESAQGRPMQYTIQDSLHGIQGWVRYDDAP
;
A
#
# COMPACT_ATOMS: atom_id res chain seq x y z
N MET A 1 -43.05 26.04 39.63
CA MET A 1 -44.27 26.19 38.82
C MET A 1 -44.35 24.99 37.87
N ARG A 2 -45.44 24.18 38.00
CA ARG A 2 -46.00 23.10 37.12
C ARG A 2 -44.99 22.15 36.42
N SER A 3 -44.87 20.85 36.65
CA SER A 3 -45.76 19.73 37.06
C SER A 3 -46.99 19.49 36.18
N ARG A 4 -46.96 18.40 35.40
CA ARG A 4 -48.05 17.44 35.02
C ARG A 4 -47.42 16.29 34.20
N ARG A 5 -47.37 15.04 34.67
CA ARG A 5 -48.38 13.95 34.77
C ARG A 5 -48.72 13.23 33.44
N ARG A 6 -48.30 11.94 33.41
CA ARG A 6 -48.84 10.70 32.79
C ARG A 6 -50.17 10.76 32.01
N THR A 7 -50.24 9.94 30.96
CA THR A 7 -51.20 8.80 30.88
C THR A 7 -50.69 7.66 29.99
N SER A 8 -50.93 6.44 30.47
CA SER A 8 -50.78 5.12 29.86
C SER A 8 -51.91 4.79 28.87
N GLY A 9 -51.68 3.84 27.97
CA GLY A 9 -52.73 3.12 27.25
C GLY A 9 -52.19 1.89 26.52
N CYS A 10 -52.33 0.71 27.13
CA CYS A 10 -52.25 -0.59 26.48
C CYS A 10 -53.62 -0.96 25.90
N VAL A 11 -53.66 -1.54 24.70
CA VAL A 11 -54.74 -2.45 24.24
C VAL A 11 -54.12 -3.52 23.32
N GLU A 12 -54.56 -4.76 23.52
CA GLU A 12 -54.10 -6.02 22.89
C GLU A 12 -54.81 -6.36 21.56
N GLY A 13 -54.06 -7.02 20.66
CA GLY A 13 -54.44 -8.17 19.79
C GLY A 13 -55.37 -7.96 18.57
N PRO A 14 -55.59 -8.99 17.71
CA PRO A 14 -54.70 -10.09 17.28
C PRO A 14 -54.73 -10.40 15.75
N ALA A 15 -53.86 -11.33 15.33
CA ALA A 15 -53.96 -12.28 14.20
C ALA A 15 -54.00 -11.80 12.72
N SER A 16 -53.10 -12.31 11.88
CA SER A 16 -53.44 -13.44 10.98
C SER A 16 -52.20 -13.99 10.25
N VAL A 17 -52.16 -15.32 10.17
CA VAL A 17 -51.22 -16.16 9.44
C VAL A 17 -51.79 -16.37 8.04
N ALA A 18 -50.99 -16.21 6.99
CA ALA A 18 -51.34 -16.71 5.67
C ALA A 18 -50.12 -17.36 5.00
N SER A 19 -50.16 -18.70 5.00
CA SER A 19 -49.28 -19.61 4.27
C SER A 19 -49.45 -19.44 2.76
N SER A 20 -48.35 -19.42 2.01
CA SER A 20 -48.37 -19.64 0.56
C SER A 20 -47.76 -20.99 0.23
N ARG A 21 -48.50 -21.69 -0.65
CA ARG A 21 -48.42 -23.11 -0.99
C ARG A 21 -47.19 -23.46 -1.81
N VAL A 22 -46.60 -24.61 -1.45
CA VAL A 22 -45.76 -25.46 -2.28
C VAL A 22 -46.64 -26.22 -3.27
N LEU A 23 -46.31 -26.15 -4.56
CA LEU A 23 -46.69 -27.15 -5.57
C LEU A 23 -45.55 -27.29 -6.59
N SER A 24 -44.82 -28.39 -6.51
CA SER A 24 -44.22 -29.06 -7.68
C SER A 24 -45.26 -30.09 -8.19
N PRO A 25 -45.23 -30.55 -9.46
CA PRO A 25 -44.32 -31.65 -9.80
C PRO A 25 -43.89 -31.81 -11.28
N SER A 26 -42.74 -32.50 -11.45
CA SER A 26 -42.37 -33.53 -12.44
C SER A 26 -42.78 -33.47 -13.94
N SER A 27 -41.77 -33.63 -14.82
CA SER A 27 -41.71 -34.55 -15.99
C SER A 27 -40.30 -34.45 -16.63
N SER A 28 -39.45 -35.48 -16.66
CA SER A 28 -39.42 -36.71 -17.49
C SER A 28 -39.16 -36.52 -19.00
N SER A 29 -37.94 -36.87 -19.40
CA SER A 29 -37.57 -37.79 -20.51
C SER A 29 -37.80 -37.44 -21.99
N SER A 30 -36.69 -37.60 -22.73
CA SER A 30 -36.50 -38.12 -24.11
C SER A 30 -36.98 -37.33 -25.33
N ALA A 31 -36.06 -37.01 -26.25
CA ALA A 31 -35.83 -37.75 -27.51
C ALA A 31 -34.93 -36.97 -28.51
N HIS A 32 -34.03 -37.69 -29.17
CA HIS A 32 -33.29 -37.30 -30.39
C HIS A 32 -34.23 -37.11 -31.60
N PRO A 33 -33.81 -36.41 -32.68
CA PRO A 33 -33.24 -37.16 -33.83
C PRO A 33 -32.12 -36.46 -34.66
N ARG A 34 -31.28 -37.33 -35.24
CA ARG A 34 -30.69 -37.38 -36.60
C ARG A 34 -29.96 -36.17 -37.24
N ALA A 35 -28.66 -36.42 -37.47
CA ALA A 35 -27.99 -36.61 -38.77
C ALA A 35 -28.19 -35.59 -39.91
N GLY A 36 -27.10 -34.93 -40.27
CA GLY A 36 -26.82 -34.38 -41.60
C GLY A 36 -25.33 -34.55 -41.91
N ALA A 37 -25.03 -35.29 -42.97
CA ALA A 37 -23.68 -35.52 -43.48
C ALA A 37 -23.30 -34.49 -44.55
N SER A 38 -22.05 -34.03 -44.55
CA SER A 38 -21.36 -33.46 -45.73
C SER A 38 -19.87 -33.38 -45.40
N LEU A 39 -19.04 -34.23 -46.01
CA LEU A 39 -18.35 -34.05 -47.30
C LEU A 39 -17.01 -33.32 -47.16
N LEU A 40 -15.96 -34.14 -47.12
CA LEU A 40 -14.65 -34.01 -47.78
C LEU A 40 -14.12 -32.59 -48.04
N GLN A 41 -13.03 -32.26 -47.35
CA GLN A 41 -11.86 -31.67 -48.01
C GLN A 41 -10.59 -32.15 -47.30
N ASP A 42 -9.78 -32.90 -48.07
CA ASP A 42 -8.37 -33.16 -47.81
C ASP A 42 -7.62 -31.83 -47.72
N GLU A 43 -6.94 -31.59 -46.60
CA GLU A 43 -5.83 -30.65 -46.58
C GLU A 43 -4.57 -31.31 -46.03
N VAL A 44 -3.50 -31.09 -46.79
CA VAL A 44 -2.19 -31.71 -46.75
C VAL A 44 -1.47 -31.32 -45.45
N LEU A 45 -1.12 -32.33 -44.66
CA LEU A 45 -0.24 -32.22 -43.49
C LEU A 45 1.12 -31.65 -43.90
N GLN A 46 1.37 -30.38 -43.55
CA GLN A 46 2.73 -29.84 -43.47
C GLN A 46 3.41 -30.32 -42.19
N PRO A 47 4.74 -30.57 -42.22
CA PRO A 47 5.46 -31.02 -41.03
C PRO A 47 5.53 -29.87 -40.03
N SER A 48 4.81 -30.02 -38.91
CA SER A 48 4.96 -29.20 -37.72
C SER A 48 6.43 -29.20 -37.30
N ARG A 49 7.07 -28.04 -37.47
CA ARG A 49 8.42 -27.76 -37.02
C ARG A 49 8.34 -27.80 -35.50
N LYS A 50 8.91 -28.84 -34.88
CA LYS A 50 9.13 -28.93 -33.44
C LYS A 50 9.88 -27.69 -32.98
N GLU A 51 9.14 -26.72 -32.46
CA GLU A 51 9.65 -25.62 -31.67
C GLU A 51 10.18 -26.27 -30.39
N LEU A 52 11.50 -26.20 -30.21
CA LEU A 52 12.13 -26.64 -28.97
C LEU A 52 11.59 -25.74 -27.87
N ASP A 53 10.83 -26.32 -26.93
CA ASP A 53 10.53 -25.75 -25.62
C ASP A 53 11.86 -25.48 -24.91
N LEU A 54 12.48 -24.35 -25.24
CA LEU A 54 13.56 -23.77 -24.47
C LEU A 54 12.96 -23.36 -23.13
N SER A 55 13.55 -23.87 -22.06
CA SER A 55 13.16 -23.56 -20.69
C SER A 55 13.16 -22.03 -20.48
N ASN A 56 12.24 -21.50 -19.68
CA ASN A 56 12.25 -20.10 -19.26
C ASN A 56 13.63 -19.66 -18.70
N ALA A 57 14.45 -20.60 -18.21
CA ALA A 57 15.82 -20.34 -17.80
C ALA A 57 16.76 -20.02 -18.98
N GLU A 58 16.65 -20.73 -20.11
CA GLU A 58 17.48 -20.51 -21.30
C GLU A 58 17.14 -19.18 -21.98
N MET A 59 15.88 -18.74 -21.89
CA MET A 59 15.46 -17.42 -22.37
C MET A 59 16.03 -16.29 -21.50
N CYS A 60 16.07 -16.49 -20.17
CA CYS A 60 16.71 -15.55 -19.24
C CYS A 60 18.22 -15.46 -19.46
N ASP A 61 18.90 -16.60 -19.65
CA ASP A 61 20.35 -16.65 -19.90
C ASP A 61 20.71 -16.00 -21.23
N ALA A 62 19.93 -16.23 -22.29
CA ALA A 62 20.13 -15.57 -23.58
C ALA A 62 19.95 -14.05 -23.50
N TYR A 63 18.99 -13.58 -22.70
CA TYR A 63 18.76 -12.15 -22.47
C TYR A 63 19.89 -11.51 -21.65
N ALA A 64 20.37 -12.19 -20.60
CA ALA A 64 21.50 -11.72 -19.79
C ALA A 64 22.80 -11.63 -20.60
N MET A 65 23.08 -12.62 -21.45
CA MET A 65 24.26 -12.60 -22.34
C MET A 65 24.19 -11.47 -23.37
N ARG A 66 22.99 -11.17 -23.90
CA ARG A 66 22.80 -10.05 -24.82
C ARG A 66 23.06 -8.69 -24.15
N LEU A 67 22.56 -8.49 -22.94
CA LEU A 67 22.81 -7.25 -22.18
C LEU A 67 24.31 -7.06 -21.87
N LEU A 68 25.02 -8.14 -21.55
CA LEU A 68 26.47 -8.09 -21.32
C LEU A 68 27.23 -7.69 -22.58
N GLN A 69 26.81 -8.21 -23.74
CA GLN A 69 27.42 -7.89 -25.02
C GLN A 69 27.15 -6.43 -25.43
N GLU A 70 25.91 -5.94 -25.27
CA GLU A 70 25.56 -4.55 -25.52
C GLU A 70 26.36 -3.57 -24.62
N ALA A 71 26.57 -3.92 -23.35
CA ALA A 71 27.40 -3.14 -22.43
C ALA A 71 28.89 -3.11 -22.83
N THR A 72 29.41 -4.23 -23.35
CA THR A 72 30.82 -4.34 -23.77
C THR A 72 31.06 -3.54 -25.07
N GLU A 73 30.10 -3.58 -26.01
CA GLU A 73 30.16 -2.82 -27.27
C GLU A 73 30.04 -1.31 -27.02
N GLU A 74 29.28 -0.88 -26.01
CA GLU A 74 29.21 0.54 -25.60
C GLU A 74 30.53 1.04 -25.00
N GLU A 75 31.26 0.17 -24.30
CA GLU A 75 32.57 0.49 -23.72
C GLU A 75 33.69 0.56 -24.79
N GLU A 76 33.63 -0.29 -25.83
CA GLU A 76 34.55 -0.22 -26.98
C GLU A 76 34.29 0.97 -27.91
N CYS A 77 33.04 1.44 -28.02
CA CYS A 77 32.70 2.63 -28.83
C CYS A 77 33.11 3.96 -28.20
N ARG A 78 33.54 3.99 -26.92
CA ARG A 78 34.16 5.17 -26.30
C ARG A 78 35.62 5.33 -26.71
N GLN A 79 35.84 5.72 -27.97
CA GLN A 79 37.14 6.21 -28.43
C GLN A 79 37.58 7.46 -27.62
N PRO A 80 38.85 7.54 -27.18
CA PRO A 80 39.33 8.61 -26.30
C PRO A 80 39.65 9.87 -27.12
N HIS A 81 38.71 10.81 -27.16
CA HIS A 81 38.90 12.14 -27.78
C HIS A 81 39.57 13.18 -26.86
N TRP A 82 40.45 12.74 -25.95
CA TRP A 82 41.20 13.67 -25.10
C TRP A 82 42.66 13.76 -25.53
N ARG A 83 42.92 14.44 -26.65
CA ARG A 83 44.22 15.12 -26.83
C ARG A 83 44.21 16.39 -25.99
N ALA A 84 44.33 16.23 -24.68
CA ALA A 84 44.57 17.35 -23.78
C ALA A 84 45.96 17.92 -24.09
N ARG A 85 46.00 19.11 -24.72
CA ARG A 85 47.18 19.95 -24.62
C ARG A 85 47.33 20.28 -23.14
N CYS A 86 48.36 19.75 -22.49
CA CYS A 86 48.69 20.07 -21.11
C CYS A 86 49.05 21.56 -21.00
N SER A 87 48.02 22.41 -20.92
CA SER A 87 48.16 23.73 -20.37
C SER A 87 48.56 23.58 -18.91
N SER A 88 49.58 24.30 -18.47
CA SER A 88 50.00 24.37 -17.06
C SER A 88 48.84 24.72 -16.13
N SER A 89 47.78 25.38 -16.63
CA SER A 89 46.55 25.67 -15.87
C SER A 89 45.76 24.41 -15.48
N ILE A 90 45.76 23.35 -16.30
CA ILE A 90 45.04 22.11 -16.01
C ILE A 90 45.75 21.33 -14.90
N LEU A 91 47.08 21.29 -14.92
CA LEU A 91 47.87 20.66 -13.87
C LEU A 91 47.69 21.37 -12.52
N VAL A 92 47.63 22.71 -12.53
CA VAL A 92 47.33 23.50 -11.32
C VAL A 92 45.91 23.22 -10.82
N ALA A 93 44.92 23.18 -11.71
CA ALA A 93 43.55 22.85 -11.32
C ALA A 93 43.43 21.43 -10.73
N LEU A 94 44.10 20.44 -11.33
CA LEU A 94 44.13 19.06 -10.81
C LEU A 94 44.84 18.97 -9.46
N LEU A 95 45.92 19.73 -9.24
CA LEU A 95 46.59 19.82 -7.94
C LEU A 95 45.68 20.47 -6.87
N ILE A 96 44.92 21.51 -7.23
CA ILE A 96 43.95 22.13 -6.33
C ILE A 96 42.83 21.13 -5.98
N TRP A 97 42.28 20.43 -6.97
CA TRP A 97 41.25 19.41 -6.71
C TRP A 97 41.77 18.22 -5.91
N ALA A 98 43.00 17.76 -6.18
CA ALA A 98 43.65 16.70 -5.41
C ALA A 98 43.93 17.11 -3.97
N THR A 99 44.34 18.36 -3.73
CA THR A 99 44.56 18.88 -2.37
C THR A 99 43.25 19.10 -1.62
N ILE A 100 42.19 19.59 -2.28
CA ILE A 100 40.84 19.66 -1.70
C ILE A 100 40.36 18.24 -1.36
N GLY A 101 40.49 17.30 -2.30
CA GLY A 101 40.13 15.89 -2.10
C GLY A 101 40.91 15.25 -0.96
N LEU A 102 42.20 15.51 -0.85
CA LEU A 102 43.05 15.03 0.24
C LEU A 102 42.66 15.65 1.58
N VAL A 103 42.37 16.95 1.63
CA VAL A 103 41.91 17.63 2.86
C VAL A 103 40.55 17.09 3.29
N VAL A 104 39.62 16.87 2.36
CA VAL A 104 38.33 16.24 2.63
C VAL A 104 38.52 14.80 3.08
N TYR A 105 39.37 14.02 2.42
CA TYR A 105 39.68 12.63 2.79
C TYR A 105 40.34 12.53 4.16
N VAL A 106 41.32 13.39 4.46
CA VAL A 106 41.96 13.45 5.78
C VAL A 106 40.99 13.95 6.84
N ARG A 107 40.09 14.91 6.54
CA ARG A 107 39.04 15.30 7.49
C ARG A 107 38.04 14.18 7.74
N LEU A 108 37.62 13.47 6.70
CA LEU A 108 36.69 12.33 6.78
C LEU A 108 37.33 11.09 7.41
N GLY A 109 38.64 10.92 7.28
CA GLY A 109 39.42 9.84 7.88
C GLY A 109 39.91 10.14 9.31
N SER A 110 40.13 11.42 9.64
CA SER A 110 40.52 11.89 11.00
C SER A 110 39.32 12.11 11.90
N SER A 111 38.13 12.37 11.35
CA SER A 111 36.93 11.85 11.97
C SER A 111 37.04 10.35 11.85
N THR A 112 37.57 9.67 12.87
CA THR A 112 37.22 8.27 13.09
C THR A 112 35.73 8.17 12.81
N PHE A 113 35.37 7.53 11.70
CA PHE A 113 34.18 6.73 11.65
C PHE A 113 34.34 5.78 12.83
N ARG A 114 33.95 6.25 14.03
CA ARG A 114 33.13 5.40 14.88
C ARG A 114 32.12 4.89 13.88
N PRO A 115 32.08 3.57 13.60
CA PRO A 115 30.91 3.00 12.98
C PRO A 115 29.78 3.70 13.69
N LEU A 116 28.95 4.45 12.96
CA LEU A 116 27.67 4.87 13.51
C LEU A 116 27.15 3.54 13.97
N ALA A 117 27.21 3.31 15.30
CA ALA A 117 26.85 2.05 15.89
C ALA A 117 25.51 1.83 15.26
N THR A 118 25.43 0.81 14.39
CA THR A 118 24.20 0.40 13.73
C THR A 118 23.27 0.43 14.90
N LEU A 119 22.40 1.46 14.98
CA LEU A 119 21.50 1.61 16.11
C LEU A 119 20.91 0.24 16.15
N PRO A 120 21.17 -0.56 17.20
CA PRO A 120 20.83 -1.95 17.15
C PRO A 120 19.36 -1.88 16.82
N ALA A 121 19.02 -2.29 15.59
CA ALA A 121 17.66 -2.54 15.24
C ALA A 121 17.43 -3.71 16.15
N THR A 122 17.01 -3.39 17.37
CA THR A 122 16.53 -4.32 18.34
C THR A 122 15.22 -4.78 17.70
N SER A 123 15.32 -5.58 16.65
CA SER A 123 14.57 -6.82 16.59
C SER A 123 15.04 -7.60 17.81
N VAL A 124 14.62 -7.14 18.99
CA VAL A 124 14.45 -8.04 20.12
C VAL A 124 13.44 -9.02 19.55
N GLU A 125 13.96 -10.16 19.08
CA GLU A 125 13.15 -11.29 18.71
C GLU A 125 12.14 -11.44 19.83
N THR A 126 10.87 -11.21 19.50
CA THR A 126 9.81 -11.35 20.47
C THR A 126 9.86 -12.79 20.96
N PRO A 127 10.13 -13.04 22.25
CA PRO A 127 10.19 -14.42 22.73
C PRO A 127 8.86 -15.11 22.41
N LEU A 128 8.91 -16.28 21.77
CA LEU A 128 7.71 -17.03 21.37
C LEU A 128 6.74 -17.26 22.54
N SER A 129 7.25 -17.30 23.77
CA SER A 129 6.47 -17.41 25.01
C SER A 129 5.53 -16.23 25.28
N GLN A 130 5.87 -15.03 24.78
CA GLN A 130 5.05 -13.82 24.92
C GLN A 130 3.95 -13.71 23.85
N LEU A 131 4.05 -14.50 22.77
CA LEU A 131 3.03 -14.50 21.73
C LEU A 131 1.82 -15.34 22.17
N PRO A 132 0.59 -14.89 21.85
CA PRO A 132 -0.60 -15.73 21.91
C PRO A 132 -0.38 -17.02 21.13
N GLU A 133 -1.02 -18.11 21.55
CA GLU A 133 -0.87 -19.41 20.89
C GLU A 133 -1.19 -19.35 19.39
N SER A 134 -2.23 -18.60 19.01
CA SER A 134 -2.62 -18.37 17.61
C SER A 134 -1.58 -17.62 16.77
N CYS A 135 -0.61 -16.97 17.39
CA CYS A 135 0.48 -16.24 16.73
C CYS A 135 1.79 -17.02 16.67
N ARG A 136 1.87 -18.21 17.28
CA ARG A 136 3.11 -19.00 17.30
C ARG A 136 3.25 -19.80 16.00
N GLY A 137 4.49 -20.10 15.62
CA GLY A 137 4.83 -20.72 14.33
C GLY A 137 4.10 -22.03 13.98
N HIS A 138 3.61 -22.80 14.96
CA HIS A 138 2.78 -23.98 14.70
C HIS A 138 1.36 -23.65 14.23
N SER A 139 0.88 -22.44 14.50
CA SER A 139 -0.45 -21.93 14.16
C SER A 139 -0.42 -21.04 12.93
N CYS A 140 0.77 -20.60 12.51
CA CYS A 140 0.97 -20.08 11.16
C CYS A 140 0.76 -21.25 10.18
N PRO A 141 -0.15 -21.14 9.21
CA PRO A 141 -0.44 -22.24 8.30
C PRO A 141 0.84 -22.72 7.61
N GLN A 142 1.31 -23.93 7.94
CA GLN A 142 2.56 -24.50 7.41
C GLN A 142 2.45 -24.96 5.94
N GLY A 143 1.40 -24.55 5.22
CA GLY A 143 1.06 -25.05 3.88
C GLY A 143 0.98 -23.99 2.78
N GLY A 144 1.45 -22.76 3.02
CA GLY A 144 1.41 -21.68 2.03
C GLY A 144 2.59 -20.73 2.20
N GLN A 145 2.80 -19.85 1.22
CA GLN A 145 3.89 -18.87 1.11
C GLN A 145 3.90 -17.79 2.22
N ARG A 146 3.35 -18.09 3.40
CA ARG A 146 3.20 -17.17 4.52
C ARG A 146 4.39 -17.28 5.46
N GLU A 147 4.90 -16.13 5.86
CA GLU A 147 6.04 -15.99 6.74
C GLU A 147 5.64 -16.07 8.22
N PRO A 148 6.53 -16.55 9.12
CA PRO A 148 6.26 -16.60 10.55
C PRO A 148 6.08 -15.20 11.14
N PHE A 149 5.42 -15.10 12.31
CA PHE A 149 5.21 -13.83 13.01
C PHE A 149 6.53 -13.05 13.17
N GLY A 150 6.54 -11.79 12.72
CA GLY A 150 7.69 -10.91 12.81
C GLY A 150 8.74 -11.07 11.71
N ALA A 151 8.58 -12.00 10.76
CA ALA A 151 9.43 -11.99 9.57
C ALA A 151 9.17 -10.73 8.73
N VAL A 152 10.19 -10.23 8.05
CA VAL A 152 10.08 -9.09 7.15
C VAL A 152 9.37 -9.53 5.87
N LEU A 153 8.29 -8.85 5.51
CA LEU A 153 7.55 -9.10 4.26
C LEU A 153 8.04 -8.20 3.12
N GLY A 154 8.47 -6.99 3.44
CA GLY A 154 8.90 -5.99 2.46
C GLY A 154 9.24 -4.66 3.12
N VAL A 155 9.63 -3.68 2.33
CA VAL A 155 10.09 -2.37 2.80
C VAL A 155 9.73 -1.28 1.80
N HIS A 156 9.06 -0.24 2.27
CA HIS A 156 8.82 0.97 1.47
C HIS A 156 9.46 2.18 2.16
N ASP A 157 10.30 2.92 1.45
CA ASP A 157 11.07 4.06 1.97
C ASP A 157 11.81 3.76 3.29
N GLY A 158 12.29 2.53 3.48
CA GLY A 158 12.96 2.10 4.71
C GLY A 158 12.03 1.80 5.89
N VAL A 159 10.72 1.76 5.68
CA VAL A 159 9.72 1.30 6.66
C VAL A 159 9.35 -0.16 6.38
N PHE A 160 9.90 -1.06 7.19
CA PHE A 160 9.67 -2.50 7.07
C PHE A 160 8.25 -2.90 7.46
N ALA A 161 7.63 -3.78 6.66
CA ALA A 161 6.42 -4.47 7.05
C ALA A 161 6.78 -5.86 7.57
N TYR A 162 6.09 -6.26 8.64
CA TYR A 162 6.31 -7.53 9.32
C TYR A 162 5.09 -8.42 9.23
N SER A 163 5.33 -9.72 9.15
CA SER A 163 4.30 -10.74 9.17
C SER A 163 3.55 -10.74 10.50
N ASN A 164 2.22 -10.77 10.43
CA ASN A 164 1.37 -11.04 11.58
C ASN A 164 0.97 -12.53 11.64
N CYS A 165 1.68 -13.42 10.93
CA CYS A 165 1.46 -14.87 10.82
C CYS A 165 0.13 -15.27 10.15
N ASN A 166 -1.01 -14.78 10.66
CA ASN A 166 -2.33 -14.96 10.09
C ASN A 166 -3.24 -13.79 10.47
N SER A 167 -3.87 -13.14 9.49
CA SER A 167 -4.74 -11.98 9.71
C SER A 167 -6.06 -12.30 10.41
N VAL A 168 -6.46 -13.58 10.47
CA VAL A 168 -7.77 -13.98 11.02
C VAL A 168 -7.70 -14.26 12.53
N THR A 169 -6.68 -14.98 13.00
CA THR A 169 -6.65 -15.52 14.38
C THR A 169 -5.51 -14.98 15.24
N CYS A 170 -4.47 -14.39 14.64
CA CYS A 170 -3.35 -13.84 15.39
C CYS A 170 -3.57 -12.34 15.66
N ILE A 171 -3.81 -12.01 16.91
CA ILE A 171 -3.81 -10.62 17.40
C ILE A 171 -2.85 -10.58 18.58
N SER A 172 -1.65 -10.02 18.39
CA SER A 172 -0.71 -9.84 19.49
C SER A 172 -1.13 -8.66 20.36
N SER A 173 -1.01 -8.80 21.67
CA SER A 173 -1.12 -7.68 22.62
C SER A 173 0.22 -6.97 22.85
N LEU A 174 1.28 -7.37 22.14
CA LEU A 174 2.61 -6.80 22.31
C LEU A 174 2.73 -5.49 21.54
N GLU A 175 3.14 -4.44 22.24
CA GLU A 175 3.38 -3.14 21.62
C GLU A 175 4.72 -3.12 20.86
N TYR A 176 4.77 -2.33 19.79
CA TYR A 176 6.00 -1.90 19.15
C TYR A 176 6.29 -0.45 19.50
N GLN A 177 7.57 -0.16 19.76
CA GLN A 177 8.06 1.16 20.08
C GLN A 177 9.24 1.48 19.18
N ILE A 178 9.32 2.74 18.75
CA ILE A 178 10.46 3.26 18.00
C ILE A 178 11.10 4.42 18.76
N ALA A 179 12.42 4.54 18.64
CA ALA A 179 13.15 5.67 19.18
C ALA A 179 13.15 6.82 18.16
N ILE A 180 12.48 7.91 18.50
CA ILE A 180 12.42 9.14 17.71
C ILE A 180 13.42 10.15 18.27
N PRO A 181 14.33 10.74 17.45
CA PRO A 181 15.24 11.78 17.91
C PRO A 181 14.51 12.99 18.52
N ILE A 182 14.97 13.46 19.68
CA ILE A 182 14.43 14.66 20.33
C ILE A 182 14.94 15.89 19.57
N PRO A 183 14.08 16.77 19.02
CA PRO A 183 14.53 18.06 18.49
C PRO A 183 15.27 18.85 19.56
N SER A 184 16.37 19.51 19.18
CA SER A 184 17.14 20.33 20.12
C SER A 184 16.26 21.47 20.66
N GLY A 185 15.97 21.46 21.96
CA GLY A 185 15.17 22.51 22.63
C GLY A 185 13.77 22.09 23.07
N THR A 186 13.27 20.90 22.71
CA THR A 186 11.93 20.41 23.07
C THR A 186 11.96 19.34 24.17
N ARG A 187 12.90 19.41 25.11
CA ARG A 187 12.97 18.43 26.21
C ARG A 187 11.78 18.60 27.14
N MET A 188 11.03 17.52 27.36
CA MET A 188 10.05 17.51 28.44
C MET A 188 10.73 17.33 29.79
N ALA A 189 10.15 17.91 30.85
CA ALA A 189 10.71 17.85 32.21
C ALA A 189 10.90 16.42 32.75
N GLN A 190 10.24 15.43 32.14
CA GLN A 190 10.26 14.02 32.51
C GLN A 190 11.36 13.20 31.83
N GLU A 191 12.11 13.81 30.91
CA GLU A 191 13.21 13.12 30.21
C GLU A 191 14.51 13.17 30.99
N ALA A 192 15.23 12.04 30.95
CA ALA A 192 16.57 11.98 31.49
C ALA A 192 17.45 13.06 30.82
N PRO A 193 18.31 13.78 31.57
CA PRO A 193 19.12 14.90 31.05
C PRO A 193 20.06 14.57 29.88
N ARG A 194 20.18 13.30 29.50
CA ARG A 194 21.02 12.79 28.40
C ARG A 194 20.23 12.00 27.35
N SER A 195 18.91 11.91 27.45
CA SER A 195 18.14 11.23 26.41
C SER A 195 18.25 12.02 25.10
N MET A 196 18.63 11.33 24.03
CA MET A 196 18.66 11.89 22.67
C MET A 196 17.45 11.41 21.85
N THR A 197 16.61 10.55 22.43
CA THR A 197 15.43 9.99 21.77
C THR A 197 14.25 9.87 22.73
N HIS A 198 13.02 10.00 22.22
CA HIS A 198 11.80 9.54 22.89
C HIS A 198 11.43 8.15 22.36
N LEU A 199 11.03 7.24 23.25
CA LEU A 199 10.37 6.01 22.83
C LEU A 199 8.90 6.30 22.61
N MET A 200 8.41 6.00 21.42
CA MET A 200 7.02 6.21 21.05
C MET A 200 6.40 4.90 20.61
N THR A 201 5.27 4.54 21.21
CA THR A 201 4.49 3.36 20.83
C THR A 201 3.81 3.59 19.49
N THR A 202 4.06 2.71 18.52
CA THR A 202 3.45 2.76 17.19
C THR A 202 2.19 1.91 17.10
N GLY A 203 1.99 0.94 18.00
CA GLY A 203 0.80 0.08 18.06
C GLY A 203 1.13 -1.37 18.38
N MET A 204 0.15 -2.26 18.24
CA MET A 204 0.33 -3.70 18.46
C MET A 204 1.06 -4.37 17.29
N LYS A 205 2.05 -5.21 17.59
CA LYS A 205 2.76 -6.05 16.61
C LYS A 205 1.81 -7.08 15.99
N TRP A 206 1.76 -7.31 14.69
CA TRP A 206 2.15 -6.43 13.58
C TRP A 206 0.88 -6.04 12.83
N GLN A 207 0.06 -5.22 13.49
CA GLN A 207 -1.27 -4.85 12.99
C GLN A 207 -1.19 -3.76 11.91
N CYS A 208 -2.25 -3.62 11.13
CA CYS A 208 -2.33 -2.62 10.06
C CYS A 208 -2.19 -1.18 10.59
N VAL A 209 -2.83 -0.86 11.72
CA VAL A 209 -2.75 0.45 12.38
C VAL A 209 -1.32 0.74 12.86
N GLU A 210 -0.59 -0.28 13.32
CA GLU A 210 0.81 -0.12 13.76
C GLU A 210 1.70 0.30 12.59
N TYR A 211 1.57 -0.36 11.44
CA TYR A 211 2.33 -0.03 10.23
C TYR A 211 2.03 1.40 9.76
N ALA A 212 0.75 1.75 9.66
CA ALA A 212 0.31 3.06 9.20
C ALA A 212 0.83 4.20 10.11
N ARG A 213 0.72 4.04 11.43
CA ARG A 213 1.23 5.01 12.40
C ARG A 213 2.76 5.13 12.31
N ARG A 214 3.47 4.00 12.29
CA ARG A 214 4.92 3.98 12.14
C ARG A 214 5.40 4.61 10.84
N TYR A 215 4.67 4.38 9.74
CA TYR A 215 4.98 5.00 8.45
C TYR A 215 4.90 6.52 8.53
N TRP A 216 3.79 7.08 9.04
CA TRP A 216 3.68 8.54 9.21
C TRP A 216 4.72 9.12 10.18
N MET A 217 5.10 8.39 11.23
CA MET A 217 6.14 8.84 12.16
C MET A 217 7.54 8.87 11.54
N LEU A 218 7.81 8.04 10.52
CA LEU A 218 9.13 7.95 9.91
C LEU A 218 9.23 8.71 8.58
N ARG A 219 8.14 8.74 7.82
CA ARG A 219 8.05 9.18 6.41
C ARG A 219 6.85 10.05 6.09
N GLY A 220 6.08 10.42 7.11
CA GLY A 220 4.94 11.29 6.95
C GLY A 220 5.32 12.62 6.28
N THR A 221 4.46 13.08 5.37
CA THR A 221 4.58 14.38 4.70
C THR A 221 3.34 15.22 5.00
N PRO A 222 3.47 16.55 5.13
CA PRO A 222 4.68 17.37 4.89
C PRO A 222 5.75 17.26 5.99
N VAL A 223 5.37 16.88 7.21
CA VAL A 223 6.27 16.68 8.36
C VAL A 223 5.87 15.40 9.07
N PRO A 224 6.80 14.57 9.58
CA PRO A 224 6.45 13.36 10.32
C PRO A 224 5.46 13.59 11.45
N ALA A 225 4.45 12.71 11.54
CA ALA A 225 3.31 12.88 12.42
C ALA A 225 2.76 11.52 12.88
N PHE A 226 1.84 11.55 13.84
CA PHE A 226 1.08 10.37 14.26
C PHE A 226 -0.37 10.76 14.59
N PHE A 227 -1.28 9.81 14.43
CA PHE A 227 -2.64 9.92 14.96
C PHE A 227 -2.76 9.18 16.29
N GLY A 228 -3.73 9.61 17.10
CA GLY A 228 -4.00 9.06 18.42
C GLY A 228 -4.40 7.58 18.45
N ALA A 229 -4.73 7.09 19.63
CA ALA A 229 -5.21 5.72 19.81
C ALA A 229 -6.56 5.52 19.11
N VAL A 230 -6.72 4.38 18.45
CA VAL A 230 -7.96 3.93 17.81
C VAL A 230 -8.17 2.46 18.16
N GLU A 231 -9.43 2.05 18.31
CA GLU A 231 -9.78 0.66 18.62
C GLU A 231 -9.65 -0.22 17.35
N GLY A 232 -10.19 0.26 16.23
CA GLY A 232 -10.05 -0.36 14.92
C GLY A 232 -9.50 0.61 13.87
N ALA A 233 -9.01 0.06 12.76
CA ALA A 233 -8.50 0.84 11.64
C ALA A 233 -9.58 1.76 11.02
N ALA A 234 -10.84 1.31 10.97
CA ALA A 234 -11.95 2.14 10.48
C ALA A 234 -12.17 3.42 11.31
N ASP A 235 -11.82 3.41 12.60
CA ASP A 235 -12.03 4.57 13.48
C ASP A 235 -11.12 5.75 13.14
N ILE A 236 -10.07 5.53 12.34
CA ILE A 236 -9.28 6.60 11.74
C ILE A 236 -10.19 7.51 10.90
N TRP A 237 -11.16 6.92 10.19
CA TRP A 237 -12.11 7.69 9.38
C TRP A 237 -13.11 8.45 10.23
N ASP A 238 -13.67 7.85 11.27
CA ASP A 238 -14.80 8.44 12.00
C ASP A 238 -14.35 9.34 13.17
N SER A 239 -13.31 8.93 13.90
CA SER A 239 -12.95 9.50 15.19
C SER A 239 -11.72 10.41 15.15
N VAL A 240 -10.78 10.17 14.24
CA VAL A 240 -9.57 11.00 14.15
C VAL A 240 -9.88 12.28 13.37
N THR A 241 -9.58 13.43 13.98
CA THR A 241 -9.82 14.77 13.40
C THR A 241 -8.53 15.54 13.13
N HIS A 242 -7.44 15.15 13.77
CA HIS A 242 -6.14 15.78 13.66
C HIS A 242 -5.03 14.75 13.88
N VAL A 243 -3.82 15.10 13.45
CA VAL A 243 -2.58 14.41 13.78
C VAL A 243 -1.74 15.29 14.70
N THR A 244 -0.79 14.69 15.41
CA THR A 244 0.22 15.40 16.20
C THR A 244 1.58 15.20 15.55
N PHE A 245 2.35 16.26 15.41
CA PHE A 245 3.73 16.19 14.92
C PHE A 245 4.64 15.60 16.01
N LEU A 246 5.86 15.21 15.63
CA LEU A 246 6.79 14.56 16.57
C LEU A 246 7.33 15.50 17.67
N ASP A 247 7.02 16.79 17.62
CA ASP A 247 7.25 17.72 18.74
C ASP A 247 6.22 17.56 19.87
N ASN A 248 5.20 16.70 19.69
CA ASN A 248 4.12 16.40 20.62
C ASN A 248 3.26 17.61 21.03
N ILE A 249 3.35 18.72 20.28
CA ILE A 249 2.67 19.98 20.58
C ILE A 249 1.89 20.45 19.35
N THR A 250 2.54 20.45 18.19
CA THR A 250 1.94 20.95 16.96
C THR A 250 0.98 19.91 16.40
N THR A 251 -0.20 20.36 16.01
CA THR A 251 -1.22 19.50 15.39
C THR A 251 -1.61 20.02 14.01
N ALA A 252 -2.08 19.11 13.17
CA ALA A 252 -2.58 19.40 11.83
C ALA A 252 -3.94 18.72 11.61
N PRO A 253 -4.87 19.35 10.89
CA PRO A 253 -6.17 18.75 10.62
C PRO A 253 -6.01 17.50 9.74
N LEU A 254 -6.84 16.49 10.01
CA LEU A 254 -6.92 15.29 9.18
C LEU A 254 -8.01 15.47 8.12
N LEU A 255 -7.60 15.68 6.87
CA LEU A 255 -8.45 15.76 5.70
C LEU A 255 -8.92 14.37 5.28
N LYS A 256 -10.20 14.25 4.90
CA LYS A 256 -10.85 12.98 4.56
C LYS A 256 -11.45 13.08 3.16
N PHE A 257 -11.03 12.19 2.27
CA PHE A 257 -11.46 12.17 0.87
C PHE A 257 -12.26 10.89 0.61
N ARG A 258 -13.58 11.01 0.52
CA ARG A 258 -14.46 9.86 0.32
C ARG A 258 -14.18 9.25 -1.05
N ASN A 259 -14.08 7.92 -1.10
CA ASN A 259 -13.86 7.20 -2.35
C ASN A 259 -14.98 7.49 -3.35
N GLY A 260 -14.65 7.84 -4.59
CA GLY A 260 -15.63 8.24 -5.60
C GLY A 260 -16.31 9.60 -5.34
N ALA A 261 -15.82 10.43 -4.42
CA ALA A 261 -16.30 11.79 -4.32
C ALA A 261 -15.84 12.63 -5.52
N ARG A 262 -16.76 13.43 -6.06
CA ARG A 262 -16.42 14.44 -7.07
C ARG A 262 -15.48 15.49 -6.46
N LEU A 263 -14.51 15.96 -7.24
CA LEU A 263 -13.57 17.01 -6.83
C LEU A 263 -14.29 18.29 -6.37
N SER A 264 -15.39 18.65 -7.02
CA SER A 264 -16.21 19.81 -6.65
C SER A 264 -16.95 19.66 -5.31
N TYR A 265 -16.96 18.46 -4.73
CA TYR A 265 -17.62 18.12 -3.46
C TYR A 265 -16.63 17.54 -2.46
N GLY A 266 -15.38 18.02 -2.48
CA GLY A 266 -14.34 17.64 -1.52
C GLY A 266 -13.62 16.33 -1.83
N GLY A 267 -13.73 15.80 -3.05
CA GLY A 267 -12.83 14.75 -3.53
C GLY A 267 -11.40 15.27 -3.75
N SER A 268 -10.44 14.35 -3.82
CA SER A 268 -9.04 14.65 -4.22
C SER A 268 -8.51 13.50 -5.08
N ALA A 269 -7.34 13.64 -5.67
CA ALA A 269 -6.56 12.48 -6.09
C ALA A 269 -5.90 11.83 -4.87
N PRO A 270 -5.76 10.49 -4.84
CA PRO A 270 -4.86 9.83 -3.88
C PRO A 270 -3.41 10.23 -4.19
N ARG A 271 -2.57 10.28 -3.15
CA ARG A 271 -1.14 10.60 -3.25
C ARG A 271 -0.34 9.66 -2.35
N VAL A 272 0.95 9.53 -2.65
CA VAL A 272 1.91 8.84 -1.79
C VAL A 272 1.86 9.44 -0.38
N GLY A 273 1.77 8.58 0.63
CA GLY A 273 1.63 8.93 2.04
C GLY A 273 0.19 9.00 2.56
N ASP A 274 -0.83 8.99 1.70
CA ASP A 274 -2.23 8.91 2.14
C ASP A 274 -2.49 7.57 2.85
N LEU A 275 -3.35 7.58 3.87
CA LEU A 275 -3.85 6.33 4.45
C LEU A 275 -5.18 5.94 3.82
N LEU A 276 -5.20 4.81 3.14
CA LEU A 276 -6.38 4.19 2.56
C LEU A 276 -7.17 3.45 3.65
N ILE A 277 -8.44 3.79 3.85
CA ILE A 277 -9.27 3.25 4.94
C ILE A 277 -10.37 2.35 4.40
N TYR A 278 -10.46 1.15 4.98
CA TYR A 278 -11.55 0.21 4.77
C TYR A 278 -12.53 0.29 5.96
N PRO A 279 -13.85 0.27 5.69
CA PRO A 279 -14.85 0.28 6.74
C PRO A 279 -14.87 -1.05 7.49
N ARG A 280 -15.52 -1.07 8.65
CA ARG A 280 -15.84 -2.32 9.35
C ARG A 280 -16.81 -3.15 8.51
N ASP A 281 -16.61 -4.46 8.45
CA ASP A 281 -17.52 -5.41 7.83
C ASP A 281 -18.18 -6.29 8.92
N THR A 282 -19.50 -6.25 8.98
CA THR A 282 -20.31 -7.06 9.90
C THR A 282 -20.29 -8.55 9.56
N ASN A 283 -19.93 -8.91 8.32
CA ASN A 283 -19.84 -10.30 7.87
C ASN A 283 -18.53 -10.99 8.31
N GLY A 284 -17.64 -10.26 8.99
CA GLY A 284 -16.54 -10.83 9.76
C GLY A 284 -15.18 -10.86 9.08
N SER A 285 -15.05 -10.44 7.83
CA SER A 285 -13.73 -10.37 7.17
C SER A 285 -12.87 -9.23 7.73
N PHE A 286 -13.48 -8.06 8.01
CA PHE A 286 -12.81 -6.90 8.61
C PHE A 286 -13.62 -6.30 9.76
N PRO A 287 -13.74 -6.97 10.92
CA PRO A 287 -14.54 -6.46 12.04
C PRO A 287 -14.04 -5.10 12.58
N TYR A 288 -12.74 -4.81 12.40
CA TYR A 288 -12.11 -3.55 12.82
C TYR A 288 -11.82 -2.60 11.64
N GLY A 289 -12.26 -2.95 10.43
CA GLY A 289 -11.79 -2.33 9.19
C GLY A 289 -10.33 -2.65 8.90
N HIS A 290 -9.74 -1.89 7.99
CA HIS A 290 -8.34 -2.04 7.61
C HIS A 290 -7.74 -0.70 7.18
N VAL A 291 -6.41 -0.57 7.28
CA VAL A 291 -5.68 0.62 6.83
C VAL A 291 -4.42 0.22 6.07
N ALA A 292 -4.18 0.90 4.95
CA ALA A 292 -2.98 0.75 4.14
C ALA A 292 -2.38 2.12 3.82
N VAL A 293 -1.08 2.18 3.57
CA VAL A 293 -0.39 3.40 3.13
C VAL A 293 -0.33 3.39 1.62
N VAL A 294 -0.73 4.48 0.96
CA VAL A 294 -0.49 4.66 -0.48
C VAL A 294 0.98 4.93 -0.72
N VAL A 295 1.64 4.09 -1.52
CA VAL A 295 3.09 4.13 -1.77
C VAL A 295 3.45 4.40 -3.23
N GLY A 296 2.46 4.37 -4.12
CA GLY A 296 2.61 4.74 -5.52
C GLY A 296 1.25 5.00 -6.14
N VAL A 297 1.20 5.92 -7.11
CA VAL A 297 0.00 6.17 -7.93
C VAL A 297 0.46 6.27 -9.37
N GLU A 298 -0.07 5.41 -10.22
CA GLU A 298 0.22 5.36 -11.65
C GLU A 298 -1.07 5.55 -12.45
N MET A 299 -0.98 6.24 -13.58
CA MET A 299 -2.08 6.45 -14.51
C MET A 299 -1.69 5.95 -15.88
N THR A 300 -2.58 5.22 -16.56
CA THR A 300 -2.35 4.84 -17.95
C THR A 300 -2.29 6.08 -18.84
N THR A 301 -1.56 6.06 -19.95
CA THR A 301 -1.45 7.24 -20.82
C THR A 301 -2.73 7.53 -21.60
N ASN A 302 -3.60 6.54 -21.79
CA ASN A 302 -4.76 6.61 -22.68
C ASN A 302 -6.06 6.55 -21.86
N ALA A 303 -6.90 7.58 -22.00
CA ALA A 303 -8.26 7.58 -21.49
C ALA A 303 -9.22 6.98 -22.52
N GLU A 304 -10.02 6.01 -22.10
CA GLU A 304 -11.04 5.37 -22.94
C GLU A 304 -12.35 6.18 -22.86
N ALA A 305 -13.16 6.12 -23.92
CA ALA A 305 -14.48 6.75 -23.89
C ALA A 305 -15.39 5.93 -22.96
N ASP A 306 -16.08 6.61 -22.05
CA ASP A 306 -17.05 5.94 -21.18
C ASP A 306 -18.39 5.83 -21.92
N ASP A 307 -18.66 4.65 -22.47
CA ASP A 307 -19.92 4.36 -23.17
C ASP A 307 -21.07 4.00 -22.21
N SER A 308 -20.82 3.91 -20.90
CA SER A 308 -21.87 3.59 -19.92
C SER A 308 -22.82 4.74 -19.60
N TYR A 309 -22.48 5.97 -19.99
CA TYR A 309 -23.33 7.16 -19.81
C TYR A 309 -24.29 7.32 -21.00
N VAL A 310 -25.49 6.78 -20.86
CA VAL A 310 -26.59 6.92 -21.83
C VAL A 310 -27.45 8.12 -21.40
N ASP A 311 -27.11 9.31 -21.90
CA ASP A 311 -28.05 10.44 -21.90
C ASP A 311 -28.51 10.67 -23.33
N THR A 312 -29.79 10.38 -23.57
CA THR A 312 -30.41 10.36 -24.91
C THR A 312 -30.76 11.74 -25.44
N GLU A 313 -30.49 12.82 -24.71
CA GLU A 313 -30.75 14.17 -25.20
C GLU A 313 -29.58 15.15 -24.96
N ALA A 314 -29.11 15.74 -26.06
CA ALA A 314 -28.19 16.87 -26.20
C ALA A 314 -26.67 16.57 -26.38
N ALA A 315 -26.11 17.32 -27.33
CA ALA A 315 -24.76 17.30 -27.90
C ALA A 315 -23.61 17.69 -26.92
N SER A 316 -23.72 17.31 -25.65
CA SER A 316 -22.64 17.52 -24.68
C SER A 316 -21.58 16.43 -24.86
N PRO A 317 -20.30 16.80 -24.91
CA PRO A 317 -19.24 15.81 -25.09
C PRO A 317 -19.16 14.90 -23.85
N LYS A 318 -19.12 13.59 -24.10
CA LYS A 318 -19.20 12.55 -23.06
C LYS A 318 -18.01 12.60 -22.09
N PRO A 319 -18.22 12.29 -20.79
CA PRO A 319 -17.14 12.00 -19.87
C PRO A 319 -16.23 10.88 -20.38
N ARG A 320 -14.96 10.89 -19.97
CA ARG A 320 -13.99 9.85 -20.31
C ARG A 320 -13.62 9.10 -19.05
N LEU A 321 -13.33 7.81 -19.18
CA LEU A 321 -12.85 6.98 -18.09
C LEU A 321 -11.38 6.66 -18.33
N ARG A 322 -10.53 7.07 -17.39
CA ARG A 322 -9.10 6.75 -17.41
C ARG A 322 -8.79 5.79 -16.28
N HIS A 323 -7.97 4.79 -16.58
CA HIS A 323 -7.57 3.77 -15.61
C HIS A 323 -6.15 4.04 -15.09
N GLY A 324 -5.84 3.45 -13.95
CA GLY A 324 -4.57 3.57 -13.28
C GLY A 324 -4.44 2.52 -12.18
N LEU A 325 -3.37 2.65 -11.40
CA LEU A 325 -3.07 1.78 -10.27
C LEU A 325 -2.69 2.61 -9.05
N VAL A 326 -3.15 2.17 -7.88
CA VAL A 326 -2.65 2.62 -6.58
C VAL A 326 -1.89 1.47 -5.96
N TYR A 327 -0.61 1.68 -5.66
CA TYR A 327 0.21 0.74 -4.91
C TYR A 327 0.07 1.05 -3.43
N VAL A 328 -0.13 0.02 -2.62
CA VAL A 328 -0.27 0.16 -1.18
C VAL A 328 0.76 -0.66 -0.42
N ALA A 329 1.14 -0.20 0.76
CA ALA A 329 1.96 -0.92 1.73
C ALA A 329 1.18 -1.06 3.04
N GLU A 330 1.13 -2.28 3.58
CA GLU A 330 0.35 -2.58 4.78
C GLU A 330 0.88 -3.82 5.51
N GLN A 331 0.42 -3.98 6.76
CA GLN A 331 0.56 -5.22 7.52
C GLN A 331 -0.82 -5.80 7.78
N ASN A 332 -0.87 -7.09 8.12
CA ASN A 332 -2.10 -7.77 8.53
C ASN A 332 -3.20 -7.86 7.44
N TRP A 333 -2.84 -7.67 6.16
CA TRP A 333 -3.69 -8.06 5.04
C TRP A 333 -3.42 -9.51 4.66
N ASP A 334 -2.17 -9.80 4.30
CA ASP A 334 -1.60 -11.12 4.15
C ASP A 334 -0.26 -11.18 4.89
N SER A 335 0.30 -12.38 5.02
CA SER A 335 1.59 -12.66 5.63
C SER A 335 2.59 -13.23 4.63
N VAL A 336 2.34 -13.07 3.33
CA VAL A 336 3.29 -13.44 2.27
C VAL A 336 4.34 -12.35 2.06
N THR A 337 5.54 -12.75 1.64
CA THR A 337 6.56 -11.80 1.17
C THR A 337 5.98 -10.96 0.02
N TRP A 338 6.21 -9.65 0.06
CA TRP A 338 5.73 -8.70 -0.94
C TRP A 338 6.26 -9.03 -2.34
N PRO A 339 5.62 -8.58 -3.42
CA PRO A 339 6.03 -8.95 -4.77
C PRO A 339 7.49 -8.58 -5.12
N ASN A 340 8.14 -9.49 -5.84
CA ASN A 340 9.44 -9.27 -6.48
C ASN A 340 9.35 -8.17 -7.57
N PRO A 341 10.48 -7.56 -7.97
CA PRO A 341 11.83 -7.77 -7.42
C PRO A 341 12.18 -6.83 -6.26
N TYR A 342 11.35 -5.83 -5.99
CA TYR A 342 11.70 -4.74 -5.08
C TYR A 342 11.11 -4.87 -3.68
N HIS A 343 10.06 -5.69 -3.51
CA HIS A 343 9.37 -5.86 -2.23
C HIS A 343 8.98 -4.52 -1.60
N ASN A 344 8.48 -3.57 -2.40
CA ASN A 344 8.27 -2.17 -2.01
C ASN A 344 6.79 -1.73 -1.94
N TYR A 345 5.86 -2.64 -2.19
CA TYR A 345 4.43 -2.52 -1.96
C TYR A 345 3.84 -3.90 -1.66
N SER A 346 2.75 -4.00 -0.91
CA SER A 346 2.06 -5.27 -0.64
C SER A 346 1.22 -5.73 -1.84
N ARG A 347 0.48 -4.80 -2.44
CA ARG A 347 -0.40 -5.05 -3.60
C ARG A 347 -0.71 -3.75 -4.36
N SER A 348 -1.33 -3.91 -5.54
CA SER A 348 -1.84 -2.81 -6.36
C SER A 348 -3.36 -2.88 -6.48
N LEU A 349 -4.02 -1.73 -6.55
CA LEU A 349 -5.46 -1.58 -6.64
C LEU A 349 -5.83 -0.78 -7.89
N PRO A 350 -6.85 -1.20 -8.66
CA PRO A 350 -7.33 -0.41 -9.79
C PRO A 350 -7.80 0.99 -9.35
N LEU A 351 -7.38 2.00 -10.10
CA LEU A 351 -7.82 3.38 -9.97
C LEU A 351 -8.62 3.76 -11.21
N ALA A 352 -9.85 4.21 -11.02
CA ALA A 352 -10.68 4.78 -12.06
C ALA A 352 -10.78 6.29 -11.87
N VAL A 353 -10.52 7.05 -12.94
CA VAL A 353 -10.63 8.50 -12.98
C VAL A 353 -11.69 8.88 -14.00
N LEU A 354 -12.79 9.44 -13.51
CA LEU A 354 -13.79 10.05 -14.38
C LEU A 354 -13.27 11.43 -14.78
N GLU A 355 -13.11 11.68 -16.06
CA GLU A 355 -12.65 12.94 -16.63
C GLU A 355 -13.78 13.63 -17.40
N SER A 356 -13.76 14.96 -17.41
CA SER A 356 -14.59 15.73 -18.33
C SER A 356 -14.19 15.45 -19.78
N ALA A 357 -15.02 15.86 -20.73
CA ALA A 357 -14.68 15.81 -22.15
C ALA A 357 -13.33 16.47 -22.51
N GLN A 358 -12.91 17.47 -21.73
CA GLN A 358 -11.64 18.19 -21.90
C GLN A 358 -10.45 17.48 -21.23
N GLY A 359 -10.64 16.26 -20.71
CA GLY A 359 -9.60 15.51 -20.00
C GLY A 359 -9.29 16.05 -18.60
N ARG A 360 -10.19 16.83 -17.99
CA ARG A 360 -10.01 17.30 -16.62
C ARG A 360 -10.57 16.27 -15.64
N PRO A 361 -9.79 15.78 -14.66
CA PRO A 361 -10.32 14.88 -13.65
C PRO A 361 -11.53 15.50 -12.93
N MET A 362 -12.54 14.68 -12.67
CA MET A 362 -13.76 15.05 -11.96
C MET A 362 -13.97 14.20 -10.70
N GLN A 363 -13.51 12.95 -10.70
CA GLN A 363 -13.71 12.00 -9.61
C GLN A 363 -12.63 10.91 -9.67
N TYR A 364 -12.18 10.45 -8.50
CA TYR A 364 -11.23 9.35 -8.34
C TYR A 364 -11.89 8.24 -7.53
N THR A 365 -11.81 7.00 -8.04
CA THR A 365 -12.38 5.82 -7.40
C THR A 365 -11.32 4.72 -7.36
N ILE A 366 -10.89 4.32 -6.16
CA ILE A 366 -10.05 3.14 -5.96
C ILE A 366 -10.97 1.93 -5.78
N GLN A 367 -10.71 0.86 -6.52
CA GLN A 367 -11.48 -0.36 -6.49
C GLN A 367 -10.70 -1.47 -5.81
N ASP A 368 -11.40 -2.32 -5.08
CA ASP A 368 -10.86 -3.54 -4.50
C ASP A 368 -11.95 -4.60 -4.60
N SER A 369 -11.61 -5.73 -5.21
CA SER A 369 -12.56 -6.82 -5.45
C SER A 369 -12.98 -7.55 -4.18
N LEU A 370 -12.19 -7.43 -3.11
CA LEU A 370 -12.43 -8.13 -1.86
C LEU A 370 -13.35 -7.32 -0.95
N HIS A 371 -13.08 -6.02 -0.79
CA HIS A 371 -13.82 -5.17 0.15
C HIS A 371 -13.96 -3.73 -0.34
N GLY A 372 -15.08 -3.09 0.03
CA GLY A 372 -15.31 -1.68 -0.27
C GLY A 372 -14.31 -0.78 0.45
N ILE A 373 -13.85 0.27 -0.23
CA ILE A 373 -12.94 1.29 0.33
C ILE A 373 -13.78 2.51 0.72
N GLN A 374 -13.61 3.00 1.95
CA GLN A 374 -14.32 4.17 2.46
C GLN A 374 -13.76 5.48 1.86
N GLY A 375 -12.44 5.55 1.74
CA GLY A 375 -11.71 6.70 1.21
C GLY A 375 -10.27 6.67 1.64
N TRP A 376 -9.61 7.81 1.55
CA TRP A 376 -8.27 8.00 2.11
C TRP A 376 -8.19 9.30 2.91
N VAL A 377 -7.23 9.33 3.82
CA VAL A 377 -6.99 10.48 4.70
C VAL A 377 -5.56 11.01 4.51
N ARG A 378 -5.42 12.32 4.68
CA ARG A 378 -4.15 13.05 4.61
C ARG A 378 -4.16 14.14 5.68
N TYR A 379 -3.03 14.44 6.26
CA TYR A 379 -2.86 15.69 7.02
C TYR A 379 -2.06 16.68 6.18
N ASP A 380 -2.37 17.96 6.35
CA ASP A 380 -1.69 19.05 5.66
C ASP A 380 -1.07 19.99 6.68
N ASP A 381 0.03 20.68 6.34
CA ASP A 381 0.61 21.72 7.19
C ASP A 381 -0.11 23.07 7.05
N ALA A 382 -1.08 23.15 6.15
CA ALA A 382 -1.94 24.32 5.99
C ALA A 382 -3.06 24.34 7.06
N PRO A 383 -3.14 25.40 7.88
CA PRO A 383 -4.22 25.60 8.85
C PRO A 383 -5.58 25.86 8.20
#